data_AF-I7LCM7-F1
#
_entry.id   AF-I7LCM7-F1
#
_cell.length_a   1.000
_cell.length_b   1.000
_cell.length_c   1.000
_cell.angle_alpha   90.00
_cell.angle_beta   90.00
_cell.angle_gamma   90.00
#
_symmetry.space_group_name_H-M   'P 1'
#
loop_
_entity.id
_entity.type
_entity.pdbx_description
1 polymer ?
#
loop_
_entity_poly.entity_id
_entity_poly.type
_entity_poly.pdbx_seq_one_letter_code
_entity_poly.pdbx_strand_id
1 'polypeptide(L)'
;MAKHAIAAPPAPSSADDARSPVRLVLRVALPILLVIAGLAVMLYPVVATQVNNMRQNEVVNDYLTELENRDPVENLRAVADARHYNDTRTQAPILDPWLARVSEDNHDYQEYLTHLADGPAMAHLKVPSIGVSIPVYHGTTEEVLQKGVGHLYGSSLPVGGDGTHAVLTGHTGLSTATLFDNLTDVREGDEIFVNTYGEKLKYVVHDITVVEPTEVDTLAEVPGEDLLTLVTCTPYGINTHRLLVTGHRVPLDEDERSFDRDGLHWQWWMILAIALAVAVLAALIWWLRKIVKNNKENR
;
A
#
# COMPACT_ATOMS: atom_id res chain seq x y z
N MET A 1 31.47 68.45 -63.04
CA MET A 1 32.23 67.41 -62.33
C MET A 1 31.38 66.83 -61.20
N ALA A 2 31.32 65.50 -61.12
CA ALA A 2 30.80 64.64 -60.05
C ALA A 2 29.36 64.86 -59.51
N LYS A 3 28.39 64.12 -60.09
CA LYS A 3 27.14 63.72 -59.42
C LYS A 3 27.47 62.65 -58.36
N HIS A 4 27.23 62.92 -57.09
CA HIS A 4 27.23 61.90 -56.04
C HIS A 4 25.94 61.10 -56.13
N ALA A 5 26.04 59.85 -56.59
CA ALA A 5 24.94 58.89 -56.55
C ALA A 5 24.88 58.29 -55.12
N ILE A 6 23.75 58.52 -54.46
CA ILE A 6 23.41 57.87 -53.19
C ILE A 6 23.02 56.42 -53.53
N ALA A 7 23.79 55.46 -53.02
CA ALA A 7 23.50 54.04 -53.20
C ALA A 7 22.19 53.68 -52.47
N ALA A 8 21.30 52.99 -53.17
CA ALA A 8 20.08 52.43 -52.58
C ALA A 8 20.45 51.36 -51.52
N PRO A 9 19.69 51.24 -50.41
CA PRO A 9 19.91 50.19 -49.44
C PRO A 9 19.71 48.81 -50.09
N PRO A 10 20.49 47.79 -49.71
CA PRO A 10 20.33 46.45 -50.25
C PRO A 10 18.94 45.91 -49.90
N ALA A 11 18.30 45.26 -50.88
CA ALA A 11 17.03 44.57 -50.68
C ALA A 11 17.15 43.55 -49.54
N PRO A 12 16.09 43.36 -48.72
CA PRO A 12 16.11 42.36 -47.68
C PRO A 12 16.38 40.99 -48.31
N SER A 13 17.47 40.37 -47.87
CA SER A 13 17.89 39.02 -48.22
C SER A 13 16.73 38.04 -47.99
N SER A 14 16.12 37.56 -49.06
CA SER A 14 15.09 36.52 -49.07
C SER A 14 15.67 35.11 -48.83
N ALA A 15 16.65 34.98 -47.94
CA ALA A 15 17.40 33.74 -47.73
C ALA A 15 17.37 33.26 -46.26
N ASP A 16 16.32 33.61 -45.51
CA ASP A 16 16.12 33.12 -44.14
C ASP A 16 15.15 31.92 -44.05
N ASP A 17 14.73 31.37 -45.21
CA ASP A 17 13.68 30.33 -45.28
C ASP A 17 14.18 28.95 -45.74
N ALA A 18 15.47 28.66 -45.53
CA ALA A 18 16.01 27.31 -45.64
C ALA A 18 15.87 26.62 -44.27
N ARG A 19 14.79 25.86 -44.10
CA ARG A 19 14.50 25.00 -42.94
C ARG A 19 15.75 24.19 -42.53
N SER A 20 16.51 24.66 -41.55
CA SER A 20 17.65 23.89 -41.04
C SER A 20 17.11 22.59 -40.41
N PRO A 21 17.72 21.43 -40.70
CA PRO A 21 17.26 20.13 -40.19
C PRO A 21 17.18 20.13 -38.65
N VAL A 22 18.01 20.93 -38.00
CA VAL A 22 18.03 21.17 -36.56
C VAL A 22 16.71 21.74 -36.04
N ARG A 23 16.10 22.73 -36.72
CA ARG A 23 14.80 23.31 -36.28
C ARG A 23 13.64 22.31 -36.45
N LEU A 24 13.70 21.43 -37.46
CA LEU A 24 12.70 20.38 -37.66
C LEU A 24 12.82 19.28 -36.58
N VAL A 25 14.04 18.86 -36.26
CA VAL A 25 14.31 17.89 -35.19
C VAL A 25 13.87 18.44 -33.83
N LEU A 26 14.19 19.69 -33.50
CA LEU A 26 13.75 20.35 -32.26
C LEU A 26 12.21 20.47 -32.16
N ARG A 27 11.51 20.77 -33.26
CA ARG A 27 10.04 20.86 -33.29
C ARG A 27 9.33 19.53 -33.05
N VAL A 28 9.99 18.40 -33.32
CA VAL A 28 9.41 17.05 -33.14
C VAL A 28 9.89 16.40 -31.85
N ALA A 29 11.17 16.55 -31.51
CA ALA A 29 11.78 15.93 -30.33
C ALA A 29 11.25 16.53 -29.01
N LEU A 30 11.06 17.85 -28.93
CA LEU A 30 10.60 18.50 -27.71
C LEU A 30 9.19 18.04 -27.28
N PRO A 31 8.15 18.04 -28.16
CA PRO A 31 6.84 17.49 -27.80
C PRO A 31 6.89 16.01 -27.38
N ILE A 32 7.69 15.19 -28.07
CA ILE A 32 7.86 13.77 -27.70
C ILE A 32 8.42 13.65 -26.28
N LEU A 33 9.47 14.41 -25.96
CA LEU A 33 10.09 14.38 -24.64
C LEU A 33 9.09 14.81 -23.55
N LEU A 34 8.28 15.84 -23.81
CA LEU A 34 7.22 16.27 -22.90
C LEU A 34 6.15 15.20 -22.71
N VAL A 35 5.73 14.51 -23.78
CA VAL A 35 4.78 13.39 -23.70
C VAL A 35 5.36 12.24 -22.88
N ILE A 36 6.63 11.86 -23.11
CA ILE A 36 7.30 10.81 -22.35
C ILE A 36 7.40 11.19 -20.88
N ALA A 37 7.79 12.43 -20.56
CA ALA A 37 7.85 12.92 -19.20
C ALA A 37 6.47 12.89 -18.52
N GLY A 38 5.42 13.33 -19.22
CA GLY A 38 4.04 13.25 -18.72
C GLY A 38 3.57 11.82 -18.47
N LEU A 39 3.88 10.88 -19.37
CA LEU A 39 3.57 9.47 -19.19
C LEU A 39 4.34 8.85 -18.01
N ALA A 40 5.61 9.23 -17.82
CA ALA A 40 6.41 8.76 -16.69
C ALA A 40 5.81 9.21 -15.36
N VAL A 41 5.40 10.48 -15.26
CA VAL A 41 4.73 11.01 -14.06
C VAL A 41 3.39 10.31 -13.82
N MET A 42 2.60 10.10 -14.88
CA MET A 42 1.30 9.44 -14.78
C MET A 42 1.41 7.97 -14.36
N LEU A 43 2.43 7.24 -14.83
CA LEU A 43 2.64 5.83 -14.52
C LEU A 43 3.42 5.60 -13.22
N TYR A 44 4.05 6.63 -12.65
CA TYR A 44 4.82 6.50 -11.42
C TYR A 44 4.01 5.87 -10.26
N PRO A 45 2.78 6.31 -9.93
CA PRO A 45 1.98 5.69 -8.86
C PRO A 45 1.71 4.20 -9.08
N VAL A 46 1.47 3.79 -10.34
CA VAL A 46 1.23 2.39 -10.71
C VAL A 46 2.48 1.55 -10.42
N VAL A 47 3.65 2.01 -10.87
CA VAL A 47 4.92 1.30 -10.68
C VAL A 47 5.30 1.29 -9.20
N ALA A 48 5.18 2.43 -8.51
CA ALA A 48 5.50 2.55 -7.09
C ALA A 48 4.61 1.62 -6.24
N THR A 49 3.30 1.60 -6.50
CA THR A 49 2.35 0.68 -5.87
C THR A 49 2.78 -0.76 -6.03
N GLN A 50 3.11 -1.16 -7.26
CA GLN A 50 3.44 -2.57 -7.47
C GLN A 50 4.81 -2.97 -6.92
N VAL A 51 5.79 -2.06 -6.91
CA VAL A 51 7.06 -2.27 -6.22
C VAL A 51 6.85 -2.42 -4.71
N ASN A 52 6.01 -1.59 -4.09
CA ASN A 52 5.75 -1.69 -2.65
C ASN A 52 4.95 -2.93 -2.28
N ASN A 53 3.93 -3.30 -3.07
CA ASN A 53 3.21 -4.56 -2.89
C ASN A 53 4.16 -5.78 -3.02
N MET A 54 5.12 -5.73 -3.95
CA MET A 54 6.16 -6.77 -4.07
C MET A 54 7.08 -6.81 -2.84
N ARG A 55 7.51 -5.66 -2.32
CA ARG A 55 8.34 -5.59 -1.10
C ARG A 55 7.61 -6.13 0.13
N GLN A 56 6.32 -5.84 0.26
CA GLN A 56 5.48 -6.39 1.32
C GLN A 56 5.41 -7.92 1.25
N ASN A 57 5.21 -8.46 0.04
CA ASN A 57 5.23 -9.90 -0.19
C ASN A 57 6.60 -10.52 0.08
N GLU A 58 7.69 -9.83 -0.24
CA GLU A 58 9.05 -10.28 0.08
C GLU A 58 9.23 -10.42 1.60
N VAL A 59 8.85 -9.41 2.38
CA VAL A 59 8.88 -9.48 3.87
C VAL A 59 8.05 -10.64 4.41
N VAL A 60 6.86 -10.88 3.86
CA VAL A 60 6.03 -12.04 4.24
C VAL A 60 6.74 -13.36 3.92
N ASN A 61 7.33 -13.50 2.74
CA ASN A 61 8.05 -14.72 2.38
C ASN A 61 9.28 -14.95 3.26
N ASP A 62 10.02 -13.90 3.59
CA ASP A 62 11.17 -13.97 4.49
C ASP A 62 10.74 -14.39 5.89
N TYR A 63 9.67 -13.77 6.41
CA TYR A 63 9.05 -14.15 7.69
C TYR A 63 8.64 -15.62 7.73
N LEU A 64 7.89 -16.08 6.73
CA LEU A 64 7.43 -17.48 6.66
C LEU A 64 8.61 -18.46 6.54
N THR A 65 9.64 -18.09 5.77
CA THR A 65 10.86 -18.89 5.61
C THR A 65 11.65 -18.98 6.91
N GLU A 66 11.73 -17.89 7.67
CA GLU A 66 12.39 -17.88 8.98
C GLU A 66 11.66 -18.79 9.97
N LEU A 67 10.32 -18.74 10.00
CA LEU A 67 9.50 -19.60 10.87
C LEU A 67 9.64 -21.08 10.53
N GLU A 68 9.75 -21.44 9.25
CA GLU A 68 9.93 -22.83 8.81
C GLU A 68 11.32 -23.38 9.18
N ASN A 69 12.35 -22.52 9.18
CA ASN A 69 13.72 -22.91 9.49
C ASN A 69 14.06 -22.87 10.98
N ARG A 70 13.24 -22.21 11.80
CA ARG A 70 13.41 -22.09 13.26
C ARG A 70 12.94 -23.36 13.98
N ASP A 71 13.48 -23.62 15.17
CA ASP A 71 13.01 -24.71 16.04
C ASP A 71 11.53 -24.46 16.40
N PRO A 72 10.60 -25.41 16.12
CA PRO A 72 9.20 -25.30 16.50
C PRO A 72 8.99 -25.00 17.99
N VAL A 73 9.88 -25.44 18.87
CA VAL A 73 9.79 -25.15 20.31
C VAL A 73 10.04 -23.66 20.60
N GLU A 74 10.90 -22.98 19.86
CA GLU A 74 11.14 -21.54 20.02
C GLU A 74 9.93 -20.74 19.55
N ASN A 75 9.31 -21.14 18.43
CA ASN A 75 8.05 -20.57 17.96
C ASN A 75 6.94 -20.68 19.01
N LEU A 76 6.76 -21.87 19.59
CA LEU A 76 5.77 -22.10 20.65
C LEU A 76 6.07 -21.27 21.90
N ARG A 77 7.35 -21.09 22.26
CA ARG A 77 7.73 -20.22 23.39
C ARG A 77 7.40 -18.76 23.14
N ALA A 78 7.68 -18.24 21.95
CA ALA A 78 7.35 -16.85 21.59
C ALA A 78 5.84 -16.59 21.64
N VAL A 79 5.03 -17.54 21.16
CA VAL A 79 3.57 -17.48 21.28
C VAL A 79 3.11 -17.53 22.74
N ALA A 80 3.67 -18.43 23.55
CA ALA A 80 3.33 -18.54 24.96
C ALA A 80 3.69 -17.28 25.76
N ASP A 81 4.84 -16.68 25.46
CA ASP A 81 5.29 -15.41 26.01
C ASP A 81 4.36 -14.25 25.62
N ALA A 82 3.95 -14.18 24.35
CA ALA A 82 2.97 -13.19 23.89
C ALA A 82 1.59 -13.36 24.55
N ARG A 83 1.14 -14.60 24.80
CA ARG A 83 -0.09 -14.86 25.58
C ARG A 83 0.07 -14.42 27.04
N HIS A 84 1.22 -14.69 27.64
CA HIS A 84 1.51 -14.24 29.00
C HIS A 84 1.50 -12.70 29.11
N TYR A 85 2.07 -12.02 28.11
CA TYR A 85 1.97 -10.57 27.99
C TYR A 85 0.50 -10.13 27.89
N ASN A 86 -0.31 -10.78 27.05
CA ASN A 86 -1.73 -10.45 26.94
C ASN A 86 -2.47 -10.57 28.27
N ASP A 87 -2.19 -11.61 29.06
CA ASP A 87 -2.86 -11.89 30.34
C ASP A 87 -2.42 -10.95 31.49
N THR A 88 -1.19 -10.44 31.44
CA THR A 88 -0.57 -9.74 32.58
C THR A 88 -0.26 -8.27 32.34
N ARG A 89 -0.33 -7.79 31.09
CA ARG A 89 -0.04 -6.39 30.76
C ARG A 89 -0.96 -5.44 31.51
N THR A 90 -0.41 -4.29 31.90
CA THR A 90 -1.23 -3.16 32.33
C THR A 90 -2.08 -2.70 31.15
N GLN A 91 -3.40 -2.57 31.33
CA GLN A 91 -4.27 -2.07 30.27
C GLN A 91 -3.91 -0.62 29.94
N ALA A 92 -3.29 -0.43 28.77
CA ALA A 92 -3.09 0.88 28.17
C ALA A 92 -4.39 1.32 27.48
N PRO A 93 -4.72 2.62 27.48
CA PRO A 93 -5.87 3.11 26.72
C PRO A 93 -5.65 2.84 25.23
N ILE A 94 -6.66 2.28 24.57
CA ILE A 94 -6.69 2.22 23.12
C ILE A 94 -6.92 3.64 22.62
N LEU A 95 -6.06 4.11 21.71
CA LEU A 95 -6.13 5.46 21.14
C LEU A 95 -6.17 5.38 19.62
N ASP A 96 -6.70 6.41 18.97
CA ASP A 96 -6.72 6.46 17.51
C ASP A 96 -5.28 6.44 16.92
N PRO A 97 -4.97 5.52 16.00
CA PRO A 97 -3.61 5.34 15.51
C PRO A 97 -3.09 6.50 14.63
N TRP A 98 -3.96 7.37 14.12
CA TRP A 98 -3.55 8.52 13.29
C TRP A 98 -3.49 9.83 14.10
N LEU A 99 -4.25 9.95 15.19
CA LEU A 99 -4.33 11.18 15.99
C LEU A 99 -3.47 11.14 17.25
N ALA A 100 -3.28 9.96 17.84
CA ALA A 100 -2.49 9.80 19.05
C ALA A 100 -1.07 9.34 18.75
N ARG A 101 -0.15 9.66 19.68
CA ARG A 101 1.22 9.15 19.65
C ARG A 101 1.59 8.60 21.01
N VAL A 102 2.17 7.41 20.99
CA VAL A 102 2.80 6.82 22.17
C VAL A 102 4.23 7.35 22.25
N SER A 103 4.64 7.77 23.45
CA SER A 103 6.00 8.27 23.65
C SER A 103 7.01 7.13 23.59
N GLU A 104 8.14 7.35 22.92
CA GLU A 104 9.19 6.34 22.78
C GLU A 104 9.85 5.98 24.12
N ASP A 105 9.82 6.86 25.11
CA ASP A 105 10.33 6.62 26.46
C ASP A 105 9.35 5.89 27.39
N ASN A 106 8.15 5.54 26.91
CA ASN A 106 7.18 4.78 27.68
C ASN A 106 7.69 3.34 27.91
N HIS A 107 7.86 2.97 29.20
CA HIS A 107 8.36 1.65 29.59
C HIS A 107 7.49 0.50 29.07
N ASP A 108 6.17 0.60 29.20
CA ASP A 108 5.22 -0.43 28.80
C ASP A 108 5.20 -0.59 27.27
N TYR A 109 5.47 0.50 26.54
CA TYR A 109 5.64 0.46 25.09
C TYR A 109 6.95 -0.24 24.70
N GLN A 110 8.04 0.04 25.42
CA GLN A 110 9.32 -0.62 25.18
C GLN A 110 9.25 -2.13 25.48
N GLU A 111 8.54 -2.54 26.53
CA GLU A 111 8.27 -3.96 26.80
C GLU A 111 7.46 -4.60 25.65
N TYR A 112 6.38 -3.95 25.21
CA TYR A 112 5.59 -4.37 24.05
C TYR A 112 6.45 -4.65 22.80
N LEU A 113 7.43 -3.79 22.51
CA LEU A 113 8.34 -3.95 21.37
C LEU A 113 9.27 -5.17 21.47
N THR A 114 9.37 -5.84 22.61
CA THR A 114 10.21 -7.03 22.78
C THR A 114 9.48 -8.34 22.45
N HIS A 115 8.15 -8.35 22.48
CA HIS A 115 7.36 -9.54 22.19
C HIS A 115 7.18 -9.74 20.69
N LEU A 116 7.33 -10.96 20.18
CA LEU A 116 7.19 -11.27 18.74
C LEU A 116 8.13 -10.43 17.84
N ALA A 117 9.34 -10.13 18.32
CA ALA A 117 10.25 -9.12 17.75
C ALA A 117 11.58 -9.68 17.21
N ASP A 118 11.62 -10.94 16.82
CA ASP A 118 12.83 -11.56 16.26
C ASP A 118 13.19 -11.04 14.86
N GLY A 119 12.19 -10.57 14.13
CA GLY A 119 12.30 -10.02 12.80
C GLY A 119 11.52 -8.71 12.67
N PRO A 120 11.53 -8.10 11.47
CA PRO A 120 10.82 -6.84 11.26
C PRO A 120 9.30 -7.02 11.36
N ALA A 121 8.75 -8.17 10.93
CA ALA A 121 7.32 -8.46 11.02
C ALA A 121 7.02 -9.31 12.25
N MET A 122 5.96 -8.96 12.97
CA MET A 122 5.47 -9.73 14.11
C MET A 122 4.52 -10.86 13.69
N ALA A 123 3.78 -10.64 12.61
CA ALA A 123 2.80 -11.57 12.07
C ALA A 123 2.57 -11.36 10.56
N HIS A 124 1.87 -12.30 9.95
CA HIS A 124 1.37 -12.21 8.57
C HIS A 124 -0.16 -12.18 8.59
N LEU A 125 -0.75 -11.13 8.02
CA LEU A 125 -2.20 -10.99 7.84
C LEU A 125 -2.59 -11.37 6.42
N LYS A 126 -3.66 -12.15 6.27
CA LYS A 126 -4.29 -12.47 5.00
C LYS A 126 -5.82 -12.34 5.05
N VAL A 127 -6.40 -11.68 4.05
CA VAL A 127 -7.86 -11.54 3.84
C VAL A 127 -8.17 -11.88 2.38
N PRO A 128 -8.54 -13.13 2.07
CA PRO A 128 -8.63 -13.61 0.68
C PRO A 128 -9.67 -12.88 -0.16
N SER A 129 -10.81 -12.49 0.41
CA SER A 129 -11.92 -11.85 -0.32
C SER A 129 -11.52 -10.54 -1.01
N ILE A 130 -10.49 -9.88 -0.48
CA ILE A 130 -9.98 -8.59 -0.98
C ILE A 130 -8.52 -8.66 -1.45
N GLY A 131 -7.92 -9.85 -1.47
CA GLY A 131 -6.56 -10.06 -1.96
C GLY A 131 -5.46 -9.45 -1.07
N VAL A 132 -5.74 -9.30 0.22
CA VAL A 132 -4.76 -8.77 1.18
C VAL A 132 -3.90 -9.92 1.67
N SER A 133 -2.58 -9.77 1.56
CA SER A 133 -1.57 -10.65 2.16
C SER A 133 -0.34 -9.80 2.49
N ILE A 134 -0.24 -9.29 3.71
CA ILE A 134 0.71 -8.24 4.09
C ILE A 134 1.33 -8.49 5.47
N PRO A 135 2.54 -7.99 5.72
CA PRO A 135 3.18 -8.11 7.04
C PRO A 135 2.51 -7.18 8.05
N VAL A 136 2.49 -7.65 9.30
CA VAL A 136 2.08 -6.90 10.48
C VAL A 136 3.34 -6.52 11.27
N TYR A 137 3.45 -5.25 11.65
CA TYR A 137 4.55 -4.66 12.39
C TYR A 137 4.08 -4.15 13.75
N HIS A 138 5.01 -3.91 14.66
CA HIS A 138 4.69 -3.26 15.92
C HIS A 138 4.33 -1.78 15.77
N GLY A 139 3.31 -1.36 16.51
CA GLY A 139 2.87 0.02 16.59
C GLY A 139 2.22 0.52 15.30
N THR A 140 1.84 1.79 15.32
CA THR A 140 1.06 2.44 14.25
C THR A 140 1.66 3.78 13.83
N THR A 141 2.98 3.88 13.90
CA THR A 141 3.68 5.08 13.41
C THR A 141 3.51 5.24 11.90
N GLU A 142 3.63 6.46 11.40
CA GLU A 142 3.56 6.73 9.95
C GLU A 142 4.55 5.88 9.15
N GLU A 143 5.77 5.66 9.69
CA GLU A 143 6.76 4.81 9.03
C GLU A 143 6.29 3.35 8.90
N VAL A 144 5.60 2.84 9.92
CA VAL A 144 5.04 1.48 9.94
C VAL A 144 3.89 1.38 8.94
N LEU A 145 2.92 2.30 9.01
CA LEU A 145 1.71 2.25 8.20
C LEU A 145 1.99 2.49 6.70
N GLN A 146 3.11 3.15 6.36
CA GLN A 146 3.58 3.25 4.96
C GLN A 146 4.16 1.94 4.41
N LYS A 147 4.64 1.04 5.29
CA LYS A 147 5.28 -0.23 4.90
C LYS A 147 4.32 -1.40 4.92
N GLY A 148 3.34 -1.43 5.82
CA GLY A 148 2.38 -2.52 5.95
C GLY A 148 1.29 -2.22 6.97
N VAL A 149 0.87 -3.25 7.70
CA VAL A 149 -0.10 -3.13 8.78
C VAL A 149 0.62 -2.94 10.10
N GLY A 150 0.12 -2.03 10.93
CA GLY A 150 0.59 -1.83 12.29
C GLY A 150 -0.34 -2.48 13.30
N HIS A 151 0.21 -3.19 14.29
CA HIS A 151 -0.55 -3.61 15.47
C HIS A 151 -0.76 -2.41 16.40
N LEU A 152 -2.01 -2.18 16.82
CA LEU A 152 -2.35 -1.07 17.70
C LEU A 152 -1.89 -1.35 19.13
N TYR A 153 -0.90 -0.59 19.60
CA TYR A 153 -0.48 -0.70 21.00
C TYR A 153 -1.65 -0.43 21.96
N GLY A 154 -1.77 -1.28 22.98
CA GLY A 154 -2.91 -1.33 23.91
C GLY A 154 -3.87 -2.48 23.62
N SER A 155 -4.02 -2.91 22.36
CA SER A 155 -4.77 -4.13 22.02
C SER A 155 -3.98 -5.39 22.32
N SER A 156 -4.65 -6.55 22.35
CA SER A 156 -3.98 -7.83 22.57
C SER A 156 -3.07 -8.17 21.40
N LEU A 157 -1.88 -8.72 21.66
CA LEU A 157 -1.04 -9.29 20.62
C LEU A 157 -1.81 -10.37 19.83
N PRO A 158 -1.57 -10.51 18.52
CA PRO A 158 -2.39 -11.33 17.63
C PRO A 158 -2.04 -12.82 17.72
N VAL A 159 -2.14 -13.40 18.91
CA VAL A 159 -1.98 -14.83 19.22
C VAL A 159 -3.30 -15.50 19.64
N GLY A 160 -4.39 -14.73 19.63
CA GLY A 160 -5.72 -15.14 20.09
C GLY A 160 -5.76 -15.56 21.55
N GLY A 161 -6.84 -16.22 21.93
CA GLY A 161 -7.12 -16.60 23.32
C GLY A 161 -8.40 -15.97 23.86
N ASP A 162 -8.95 -16.59 24.90
CA ASP A 162 -10.18 -16.14 25.52
C ASP A 162 -10.01 -14.75 26.14
N GLY A 163 -10.96 -13.85 25.88
CA GLY A 163 -10.90 -12.47 26.36
C GLY A 163 -9.88 -11.58 25.64
N THR A 164 -9.43 -11.98 24.44
CA THR A 164 -8.47 -11.18 23.66
C THR A 164 -9.15 -10.44 22.52
N HIS A 165 -8.65 -9.24 22.22
CA HIS A 165 -9.07 -8.44 21.08
C HIS A 165 -7.84 -7.77 20.48
N ALA A 166 -7.34 -8.33 19.37
CA ALA A 166 -6.24 -7.77 18.62
C ALA A 166 -6.74 -6.74 17.58
N VAL A 167 -6.01 -5.64 17.41
CA VAL A 167 -6.40 -4.57 16.48
C VAL A 167 -5.26 -4.29 15.50
N LEU A 168 -5.56 -4.42 14.22
CA LEU A 168 -4.61 -4.29 13.12
C LEU A 168 -4.99 -3.11 12.23
N THR A 169 -4.08 -2.14 12.11
CA THR A 169 -4.32 -0.86 11.46
C THR A 169 -3.57 -0.79 10.13
N GLY A 170 -4.23 -0.34 9.07
CA GLY A 170 -3.60 -0.10 7.77
C GLY A 170 -4.18 1.13 7.08
N HIS A 171 -3.37 1.81 6.27
CA HIS A 171 -3.86 2.92 5.47
C HIS A 171 -4.83 2.45 4.36
N THR A 172 -5.71 3.37 3.98
CA THR A 172 -6.44 3.38 2.71
C THR A 172 -6.06 4.64 1.95
N GLY A 173 -6.02 4.57 0.63
CA GLY A 173 -5.81 5.69 -0.28
C GLY A 173 -4.36 6.15 -0.43
N LEU A 174 -3.36 5.30 -0.15
CA LEU A 174 -1.97 5.65 -0.45
C LEU A 174 -1.73 5.62 -1.96
N SER A 175 -1.07 6.65 -2.49
CA SER A 175 -0.73 6.70 -3.93
C SER A 175 0.31 5.66 -4.36
N THR A 176 0.91 4.93 -3.41
CA THR A 176 2.09 4.10 -3.61
C THR A 176 1.98 2.72 -2.98
N ALA A 177 0.83 2.31 -2.43
CA ALA A 177 0.64 0.96 -1.88
C ALA A 177 -0.86 0.65 -1.77
N THR A 178 -1.26 -0.61 -1.91
CA THR A 178 -2.67 -1.00 -1.85
C THR A 178 -3.20 -1.14 -0.41
N LEU A 179 -2.45 -1.79 0.50
CA LEU A 179 -2.82 -1.96 1.91
C LEU A 179 -4.31 -2.29 2.12
N PHE A 180 -5.06 -1.46 2.85
CA PHE A 180 -6.49 -1.64 3.14
C PHE A 180 -7.41 -0.82 2.20
N ASP A 181 -6.95 -0.47 0.99
CA ASP A 181 -7.78 0.16 -0.06
C ASP A 181 -9.10 -0.57 -0.28
N ASN A 182 -9.07 -1.90 -0.26
CA ASN A 182 -10.22 -2.75 -0.54
C ASN A 182 -10.96 -3.20 0.74
N LEU A 183 -10.61 -2.71 1.93
CA LEU A 183 -11.26 -3.16 3.17
C LEU A 183 -12.76 -2.86 3.19
N THR A 184 -13.21 -1.85 2.44
CA THR A 184 -14.62 -1.53 2.22
C THR A 184 -15.40 -2.60 1.46
N ASP A 185 -14.73 -3.52 0.78
CA ASP A 185 -15.36 -4.58 0.00
C ASP A 185 -15.57 -5.87 0.81
N VAL A 186 -15.01 -5.94 2.02
CA VAL A 186 -15.20 -7.06 2.96
C VAL A 186 -16.66 -7.15 3.41
N ARG A 187 -17.15 -8.37 3.62
CA ARG A 187 -18.52 -8.66 4.05
C ARG A 187 -18.53 -9.56 5.28
N GLU A 188 -19.63 -9.51 6.02
CA GLU A 188 -19.92 -10.53 7.03
C GLU A 188 -19.83 -11.94 6.41
N GLY A 189 -19.17 -12.85 7.12
CA GLY A 189 -18.86 -14.20 6.66
C GLY A 189 -17.52 -14.32 5.93
N ASP A 190 -16.87 -13.22 5.54
CA ASP A 190 -15.52 -13.28 4.97
C ASP A 190 -14.49 -13.73 6.04
N GLU A 191 -13.41 -14.34 5.57
CA GLU A 191 -12.39 -14.93 6.42
C GLU A 191 -11.17 -14.01 6.54
N ILE A 192 -10.65 -13.92 7.77
CA ILE A 192 -9.40 -13.25 8.09
C ILE A 192 -8.47 -14.28 8.69
N PHE A 193 -7.26 -14.38 8.16
CA PHE A 193 -6.23 -15.29 8.64
C PHE A 193 -5.05 -14.50 9.18
N VAL A 194 -4.52 -14.94 10.32
CA VAL A 194 -3.29 -14.40 10.90
C VAL A 194 -2.34 -15.55 11.18
N ASN A 195 -1.10 -15.44 10.72
CA ASN A 195 -0.02 -16.36 11.10
C ASN A 195 0.95 -15.61 12.01
N THR A 196 1.01 -16.04 13.26
CA THR A 196 1.89 -15.48 14.29
C THR A 196 2.79 -16.60 14.79
N TYR A 197 4.06 -16.56 14.39
CA TYR A 197 5.08 -17.50 14.82
C TYR A 197 4.72 -18.97 14.53
N GLY A 198 4.08 -19.22 13.38
CA GLY A 198 3.64 -20.55 12.97
C GLY A 198 2.27 -20.95 13.51
N GLU A 199 1.73 -20.21 14.49
CA GLU A 199 0.34 -20.37 14.89
C GLU A 199 -0.57 -19.68 13.87
N LYS A 200 -1.37 -20.49 13.18
CA LYS A 200 -2.34 -20.03 12.19
C LYS A 200 -3.71 -19.87 12.84
N LEU A 201 -4.22 -18.64 12.83
CA LEU A 201 -5.50 -18.24 13.41
C LEU A 201 -6.47 -17.92 12.27
N LYS A 202 -7.74 -18.31 12.44
CA LYS A 202 -8.83 -18.01 11.52
C LYS A 202 -9.92 -17.24 12.25
N TYR A 203 -10.34 -16.14 11.67
CA TYR A 203 -11.45 -15.31 12.13
C TYR A 203 -12.48 -15.19 11.02
N VAL A 204 -13.76 -15.10 11.39
CA VAL A 204 -14.86 -14.84 10.45
C VAL A 204 -15.48 -13.50 10.81
N VAL A 205 -15.57 -12.61 9.81
CA VAL A 205 -16.14 -11.28 9.94
C VAL A 205 -17.60 -11.40 10.37
N HIS A 206 -17.97 -10.69 11.42
CA HIS A 206 -19.34 -10.67 11.95
C HIS A 206 -19.86 -9.26 12.24
N ASP A 207 -18.98 -8.25 12.31
CA ASP A 207 -19.37 -6.85 12.46
C ASP A 207 -18.54 -5.97 11.52
N ILE A 208 -19.22 -5.00 10.90
CA ILE A 208 -18.59 -3.97 10.07
C ILE A 208 -19.23 -2.63 10.43
N THR A 209 -18.44 -1.75 11.04
CA THR A 209 -18.93 -0.49 11.59
C THR A 209 -18.07 0.70 11.15
N VAL A 210 -18.71 1.86 11.04
CA VAL A 210 -18.02 3.14 10.79
C VAL A 210 -18.21 4.02 12.01
N VAL A 211 -17.09 4.46 12.59
CA VAL A 211 -17.05 5.21 13.86
C VAL A 211 -16.25 6.50 13.72
N GLU A 212 -16.47 7.46 14.61
CA GLU A 212 -15.60 8.62 14.75
C GLU A 212 -14.23 8.19 15.33
N PRO A 213 -13.12 8.91 15.03
CA PRO A 213 -11.80 8.57 15.56
C PRO A 213 -11.72 8.53 17.09
N THR A 214 -12.63 9.20 17.79
CA THR A 214 -12.70 9.20 19.26
C THR A 214 -13.48 8.02 19.84
N GLU A 215 -14.22 7.28 19.02
CA GLU A 215 -15.05 6.14 19.43
C GLU A 215 -14.23 4.84 19.38
N VAL A 216 -13.32 4.69 20.34
CA VAL A 216 -12.40 3.54 20.45
C VAL A 216 -12.92 2.44 21.38
N ASP A 217 -14.05 2.64 22.05
CA ASP A 217 -14.59 1.71 23.06
C ASP A 217 -14.93 0.33 22.46
N THR A 218 -15.29 0.28 21.18
CA THR A 218 -15.58 -0.98 20.46
C THR A 218 -14.34 -1.85 20.22
N LEU A 219 -13.14 -1.29 20.41
CA LEU A 219 -11.87 -1.99 20.26
C LEU A 219 -11.40 -2.67 21.56
N ALA A 220 -12.13 -2.48 22.65
CA ALA A 220 -11.79 -3.09 23.94
C ALA A 220 -11.94 -4.62 23.93
N GLU A 221 -11.21 -5.28 24.83
CA GLU A 221 -11.32 -6.72 25.08
C GLU A 221 -12.72 -7.07 25.60
N VAL A 222 -13.32 -8.14 25.06
CA VAL A 222 -14.62 -8.64 25.48
C VAL A 222 -14.44 -9.98 26.20
N PRO A 223 -14.83 -10.09 27.49
CA PRO A 223 -14.66 -11.35 28.23
C PRO A 223 -15.38 -12.52 27.56
N GLY A 224 -14.66 -13.63 27.37
CA GLY A 224 -15.22 -14.82 26.73
C GLY A 224 -15.11 -14.85 25.21
N GLU A 225 -14.56 -13.79 24.58
CA GLU A 225 -14.43 -13.68 23.13
C GLU A 225 -12.96 -13.59 22.69
N ASP A 226 -12.64 -14.15 21.53
CA ASP A 226 -11.35 -14.01 20.83
C ASP A 226 -11.65 -13.26 19.53
N LEU A 227 -11.28 -11.97 19.51
CA LEU A 227 -11.64 -11.01 18.47
C LEU A 227 -10.41 -10.46 17.74
N LEU A 228 -10.61 -10.13 16.48
CA LEU A 228 -9.63 -9.42 15.65
C LEU A 228 -10.35 -8.33 14.86
N THR A 229 -9.93 -7.08 15.03
CA THR A 229 -10.45 -5.95 14.25
C THR A 229 -9.40 -5.41 13.28
N LEU A 230 -9.79 -5.28 12.01
CA LEU A 230 -9.03 -4.54 11.01
C LEU A 230 -9.55 -3.10 10.94
N VAL A 231 -8.64 -2.12 11.02
CA VAL A 231 -8.97 -0.70 11.09
C VAL A 231 -8.35 0.04 9.90
N THR A 232 -9.18 0.83 9.22
CA THR A 232 -8.69 1.82 8.24
C THR A 232 -9.47 3.12 8.31
N CYS A 233 -8.98 4.16 7.63
CA CYS A 233 -9.67 5.44 7.51
C CYS A 233 -10.82 5.37 6.50
N THR A 234 -11.86 6.18 6.68
CA THR A 234 -12.99 6.27 5.75
C THR A 234 -13.68 7.65 5.86
N PRO A 235 -14.46 8.14 4.87
CA PRO A 235 -14.52 7.71 3.46
C PRO A 235 -13.17 7.87 2.73
N TYR A 236 -13.00 7.12 1.65
CA TYR A 236 -11.77 7.11 0.84
C TYR A 236 -11.34 8.53 0.41
N GLY A 237 -10.10 8.90 0.75
CA GLY A 237 -9.52 10.21 0.44
C GLY A 237 -9.99 11.36 1.34
N ILE A 238 -10.93 11.12 2.27
CA ILE A 238 -11.43 12.11 3.25
C ILE A 238 -10.93 11.77 4.66
N ASN A 239 -10.93 10.49 5.04
CA ASN A 239 -10.30 9.95 6.25
C ASN A 239 -10.79 10.55 7.59
N THR A 240 -12.02 11.05 7.63
CA THR A 240 -12.66 11.65 8.81
C THR A 240 -13.15 10.64 9.86
N HIS A 241 -13.43 9.41 9.45
CA HIS A 241 -13.98 8.33 10.26
C HIS A 241 -13.05 7.10 10.17
N ARG A 242 -13.38 6.06 10.94
CA ARG A 242 -12.71 4.76 10.90
C ARG A 242 -13.70 3.69 10.46
N LEU A 243 -13.26 2.85 9.53
CA LEU A 243 -13.93 1.61 9.20
C LEU A 243 -13.30 0.52 10.07
N LEU A 244 -14.14 -0.15 10.85
CA LEU A 244 -13.80 -1.31 11.67
C LEU A 244 -14.42 -2.55 11.04
N VAL A 245 -13.59 -3.57 10.81
CA VAL A 245 -14.03 -4.89 10.34
C VAL A 245 -13.62 -5.90 11.39
N THR A 246 -14.58 -6.41 12.15
CA THR A 246 -14.33 -7.27 13.31
C THR A 246 -14.71 -8.72 13.00
N GLY A 247 -13.76 -9.62 13.21
CA GLY A 247 -13.95 -11.06 13.11
C GLY A 247 -13.89 -11.73 14.49
N HIS A 248 -14.67 -12.80 14.65
CA HIS A 248 -14.57 -13.68 15.81
C HIS A 248 -13.78 -14.94 15.45
N ARG A 249 -13.06 -15.49 16.42
CA ARG A 249 -12.24 -16.69 16.23
C ARG A 249 -13.10 -17.90 15.85
N VAL A 250 -12.64 -18.66 14.87
CA VAL A 250 -13.18 -19.97 14.50
C VAL A 250 -12.06 -21.01 14.41
N PRO A 251 -12.36 -22.31 14.56
CA PRO A 251 -11.39 -23.37 14.28
C PRO A 251 -10.87 -23.28 12.84
N LEU A 252 -9.57 -23.54 12.67
CA LEU A 252 -8.92 -23.67 11.38
C LEU A 252 -8.82 -25.16 11.03
N ASP A 253 -9.34 -25.55 9.87
CA ASP A 253 -9.23 -26.93 9.38
C ASP A 253 -7.82 -27.18 8.81
N GLU A 254 -7.23 -28.36 9.08
CA GLU A 254 -5.85 -28.68 8.66
C GLU A 254 -5.63 -28.65 7.14
N ASP A 255 -6.67 -28.96 6.37
CA ASP A 255 -6.65 -28.99 4.91
C ASP A 255 -6.92 -27.62 4.27
N GLU A 256 -7.23 -26.60 5.08
CA GLU A 256 -7.59 -25.28 4.58
C GLU A 256 -6.36 -24.52 4.09
N ARG A 257 -6.34 -24.21 2.79
CA ARG A 257 -5.28 -23.45 2.11
C ARG A 257 -5.34 -21.94 2.41
N SER A 258 -5.34 -21.64 3.69
CA SER A 258 -5.44 -20.33 4.32
C SER A 258 -4.33 -19.35 3.90
N PHE A 259 -3.16 -19.85 3.47
CA PHE A 259 -1.98 -19.06 3.14
C PHE A 259 -1.38 -19.34 1.76
N ASP A 260 -2.19 -19.79 0.78
CA ASP A 260 -1.71 -19.95 -0.60
C ASP A 260 -1.17 -18.63 -1.17
N ARG A 261 -0.24 -18.70 -2.13
CA ARG A 261 0.31 -17.51 -2.79
C ARG A 261 -0.75 -16.88 -3.69
N ASP A 262 -1.16 -15.67 -3.32
CA ASP A 262 -2.06 -14.89 -4.17
C ASP A 262 -1.28 -14.25 -5.34
N GLY A 263 -1.99 -14.06 -6.47
CA GLY A 263 -1.42 -13.46 -7.66
C GLY A 263 -1.20 -11.95 -7.52
N LEU A 264 -0.73 -11.31 -8.60
CA LEU A 264 -0.65 -9.85 -8.64
C LEU A 264 -2.06 -9.25 -8.57
N HIS A 265 -2.37 -8.54 -7.50
CA HIS A 265 -3.59 -7.76 -7.38
C HIS A 265 -3.46 -6.44 -8.15
N TRP A 266 -4.46 -6.15 -8.98
CA TRP A 266 -4.50 -4.95 -9.83
C TRP A 266 -5.72 -4.10 -9.47
N GLN A 267 -5.46 -2.85 -9.12
CA GLN A 267 -6.51 -1.88 -8.91
C GLN A 267 -7.07 -1.39 -10.26
N TRP A 268 -8.38 -1.11 -10.32
CA TRP A 268 -9.05 -0.68 -11.55
C TRP A 268 -8.44 0.62 -12.13
N TRP A 269 -7.99 1.53 -11.27
CA TRP A 269 -7.35 2.78 -11.66
C TRP A 269 -5.98 2.55 -12.31
N MET A 270 -5.25 1.50 -11.92
CA MET A 270 -3.97 1.14 -12.54
C MET A 270 -4.20 0.68 -13.98
N ILE A 271 -5.23 -0.14 -14.20
CA ILE A 271 -5.62 -0.60 -15.53
C ILE A 271 -6.00 0.58 -16.41
N LEU A 272 -6.79 1.53 -15.86
CA LEU A 272 -7.18 2.74 -16.56
C LEU A 272 -5.96 3.62 -16.93
N ALA A 273 -5.02 3.81 -16.01
CA ALA A 273 -3.80 4.58 -16.24
C ALA A 273 -2.93 3.94 -17.34
N ILE A 274 -2.78 2.62 -17.32
CA ILE A 274 -2.05 1.88 -18.37
C ILE A 274 -2.76 1.99 -19.71
N ALA A 275 -4.09 1.82 -19.75
CA ALA A 275 -4.88 1.94 -20.97
C ALA A 275 -4.75 3.34 -21.59
N LEU A 276 -4.80 4.39 -20.76
CA LEU A 276 -4.59 5.77 -21.21
C LEU A 276 -3.17 5.98 -21.74
N ALA A 277 -2.15 5.43 -21.07
CA ALA A 277 -0.77 5.51 -21.53
C ALA A 277 -0.60 4.86 -22.92
N VAL A 278 -1.19 3.68 -23.12
CA VAL A 278 -1.18 2.98 -24.41
C VAL A 278 -1.88 3.80 -25.49
N ALA A 279 -3.04 4.42 -25.18
CA ALA A 279 -3.76 5.28 -26.11
C ALA A 279 -2.94 6.51 -26.54
N VAL A 280 -2.26 7.17 -25.58
CA VAL A 280 -1.37 8.31 -25.85
C VAL A 280 -0.19 7.89 -26.73
N LEU A 281 0.44 6.75 -26.45
CA LEU A 281 1.52 6.20 -27.26
C LEU A 281 1.07 5.85 -28.69
N ALA A 282 -0.12 5.26 -28.84
CA ALA A 282 -0.69 4.96 -30.15
C ALA A 282 -0.96 6.24 -30.97
N ALA A 283 -1.52 7.27 -30.34
CA ALA A 283 -1.74 8.57 -30.95
C ALA A 283 -0.41 9.24 -31.37
N LEU A 284 0.63 9.13 -30.53
CA LEU A 284 1.96 9.63 -30.83
C LEU A 284 2.57 8.92 -32.05
N ILE A 285 2.50 7.59 -32.10
CA ILE A 285 2.98 6.79 -33.24
C ILE A 285 2.24 7.16 -34.53
N TRP A 286 0.92 7.33 -34.47
CA TRP A 286 0.11 7.75 -35.61
C TRP A 286 0.51 9.14 -36.12
N TRP A 287 0.70 10.11 -35.21
CA TRP A 287 1.15 11.46 -35.55
C TRP A 287 2.54 11.44 -36.22
N LEU A 288 3.48 10.66 -35.68
CA LEU A 288 4.81 10.49 -36.27
C LEU A 288 4.75 9.89 -37.69
N ARG A 289 3.94 8.85 -37.89
CA ARG A 289 3.72 8.26 -39.22
C ARG A 289 3.16 9.28 -40.21
N LYS A 290 2.23 10.14 -39.77
CA LYS A 290 1.66 11.21 -40.60
C LYS A 290 2.70 12.26 -40.99
N ILE A 291 3.58 12.67 -40.06
CA ILE A 291 4.67 13.61 -40.36
C ILE A 291 5.64 13.02 -41.39
N VAL A 292 6.06 11.77 -41.19
CA VAL A 292 6.98 11.08 -42.12
C VAL A 292 6.34 10.94 -43.50
N LYS A 293 5.05 10.60 -43.58
CA LYS A 293 4.31 10.51 -44.85
C LYS A 293 4.25 11.87 -45.56
N ASN A 294 3.83 12.94 -44.85
CA ASN A 294 3.74 14.28 -45.42
C ASN A 294 5.12 14.83 -45.87
N ASN A 295 6.20 14.43 -45.20
CA ASN A 295 7.56 14.80 -45.61
C ASN A 295 8.05 14.02 -46.84
N LYS A 296 7.55 12.79 -47.08
CA LYS A 296 7.83 12.01 -48.30
C LYS A 296 7.04 12.52 -49.51
N GLU A 297 5.81 12.99 -49.32
CA GLU A 297 4.97 13.53 -50.41
C GLU A 297 5.43 14.93 -50.87
N ASN A 298 6.14 15.68 -50.01
CA ASN A 298 6.65 17.02 -50.32
C ASN A 298 8.12 17.06 -50.80
N ARG A 299 8.71 15.90 -51.11
CA ARG A 299 10.11 15.75 -51.52
C ARG A 299 10.20 15.13 -52.91
#